data_AF-A0A3Q8ZYS3-F1
#
_entry.id   AF-A0A3Q8ZYS3-F1
#
_cell.length_a   1.000
_cell.length_b   1.000
_cell.length_c   1.000
_cell.angle_alpha   90.00
_cell.angle_beta   90.00
_cell.angle_gamma   90.00
#
_symmetry.space_group_name_H-M   'P 1'
#
loop_
_entity.id
_entity.type
_entity.pdbx_description
1 polymer ?
#
loop_
_entity_poly.entity_id
_entity_poly.type
_entity_poly.pdbx_seq_one_letter_code
_entity_poly.pdbx_strand_id
1 'polypeptide(L)' 'MADDKSKRDFRDRDRVSSSEDYEVDYFAQKTGITPQQVRELIKKHGNDRTTLEREAKKLGGK' A
#
# COMPACT_ATOMS: atom_id res chain seq x y z
N MET A 1 5.00 -10.50 33.06
CA MET A 1 3.80 -10.55 32.18
C MET A 1 4.29 -10.43 30.75
N ALA A 2 3.91 -11.35 29.87
CA ALA A 2 4.37 -11.41 28.47
C ALA A 2 3.61 -10.36 27.64
N ASP A 3 4.34 -9.63 26.80
CA ASP A 3 3.80 -8.68 25.82
C ASP A 3 2.85 -9.41 24.87
N ASP A 4 1.55 -9.17 25.00
CA ASP A 4 0.51 -9.76 24.16
C ASP A 4 0.50 -9.04 22.80
N LYS A 5 1.40 -9.47 21.91
CA LYS A 5 1.54 -8.96 20.53
C LYS A 5 0.35 -9.28 19.61
N SER A 6 -0.74 -9.84 20.14
CA SER A 6 -1.92 -10.22 19.35
C SER A 6 -2.94 -9.10 19.15
N LYS A 7 -2.69 -7.90 19.69
CA LYS A 7 -3.40 -6.67 19.28
C LYS A 7 -2.63 -5.91 18.20
N ARG A 8 -2.14 -6.63 17.18
CA ARG A 8 -1.77 -6.00 15.91
C ARG A 8 -3.07 -5.62 15.24
N ASP A 9 -3.45 -4.37 15.43
CA ASP A 9 -4.61 -3.76 14.81
C ASP A 9 -4.65 -4.13 13.31
N PHE A 10 -5.49 -5.11 12.97
CA PHE A 10 -5.64 -5.61 11.61
C PHE A 10 -6.37 -4.60 10.71
N ARG A 11 -6.83 -3.47 11.26
CA ARG A 11 -7.64 -2.50 10.51
C ARG A 11 -6.78 -1.56 9.67
N ASP A 12 -5.57 -1.25 10.12
CA ASP A 12 -4.69 -0.35 9.37
C ASP A 12 -3.93 -1.04 8.21
N ARG A 13 -3.80 -2.38 8.24
CA ARG A 13 -3.11 -3.12 7.16
C ARG A 13 -3.82 -3.09 5.79
N ASP A 14 -5.07 -2.65 5.76
CA ASP A 14 -5.88 -2.57 4.54
C ASP A 14 -5.64 -1.26 3.77
N ARG A 15 -4.90 -0.31 4.34
CA ARG A 15 -4.61 0.98 3.70
C ARG A 15 -3.12 1.17 3.42
N VAL A 16 -2.82 2.06 2.47
CA VAL A 16 -1.46 2.49 2.12
C VAL A 16 -1.40 4.00 2.26
N SER A 17 -0.68 4.49 3.27
CA SER A 17 -0.49 5.92 3.49
C SER A 17 0.40 6.53 2.40
N SER A 18 -0.12 7.45 1.61
CA SER A 18 0.69 8.24 0.67
C SER A 18 1.67 9.19 1.37
N SER A 19 1.44 9.48 2.65
CA SER A 19 2.26 10.34 3.48
C SER A 19 3.48 9.63 4.07
N GLU A 20 3.48 8.29 4.06
CA GLU A 20 4.59 7.48 4.55
C GLU A 20 5.40 6.97 3.37
N ASP A 21 6.55 7.60 3.11
CA ASP A 21 7.43 7.22 2.00
C ASP A 21 7.81 5.74 2.01
N TYR A 22 7.97 5.16 3.21
CA TYR A 22 8.27 3.74 3.37
C TYR A 22 7.14 2.82 2.85
N GLU A 23 5.88 3.18 3.09
CA GLU A 23 4.73 2.41 2.59
C GLU A 23 4.60 2.50 1.08
N VAL A 24 4.82 3.70 0.54
CA VAL A 24 4.79 3.95 -0.90
C VAL A 24 5.90 3.15 -1.61
N ASP A 25 7.12 3.19 -1.09
CA ASP A 25 8.25 2.45 -1.66
C ASP A 25 8.06 0.93 -1.56
N TYR A 26 7.63 0.44 -0.39
CA TYR A 26 7.32 -0.98 -0.21
C TYR A 26 6.23 -1.45 -1.17
N PHE A 27 5.17 -0.66 -1.34
CA PHE A 27 4.09 -0.98 -2.26
C PHE A 27 4.54 -0.97 -3.72
N ALA A 28 5.36 0.02 -4.09
CA ALA A 28 5.97 0.14 -5.41
C ALA A 28 6.80 -1.10 -5.75
N GLN A 29 7.70 -1.52 -4.85
CA GLN A 29 8.50 -2.73 -5.02
C GLN A 29 7.62 -4.00 -5.11
N LYS A 30 6.59 -4.11 -4.26
CA LYS A 30 5.69 -5.27 -4.25
C LYS A 30 4.91 -5.44 -5.56
N THR A 31 4.50 -4.32 -6.16
CA THR A 31 3.62 -4.32 -7.34
C THR A 31 4.37 -4.07 -8.65
N GLY A 32 5.67 -3.75 -8.59
CA GLY A 32 6.52 -3.52 -9.75
C GLY A 32 6.27 -2.18 -10.45
N ILE A 33 5.66 -1.21 -9.76
CA ILE A 33 5.44 0.15 -10.27
C ILE A 33 6.35 1.14 -9.56
N THR A 34 6.39 2.38 -10.04
CA THR A 34 7.19 3.44 -9.40
C THR A 34 6.46 4.05 -8.20
N PRO A 35 7.18 4.55 -7.17
CA PRO A 35 6.56 5.21 -6.02
C PRO A 35 5.72 6.43 -6.42
N GLN A 36 6.06 7.11 -7.52
CA GLN A 36 5.24 8.17 -8.09
C GLN A 36 3.88 7.64 -8.57
N GLN A 37 3.85 6.52 -9.29
CA GLN A 37 2.60 5.87 -9.71
C GLN A 37 1.75 5.42 -8.52
N VAL A 38 2.38 4.94 -7.44
CA VAL A 38 1.66 4.60 -6.20
C VAL A 38 0.95 5.81 -5.62
N ARG A 39 1.64 6.96 -5.51
CA ARG A 39 1.03 8.21 -5.02
C ARG A 39 -0.11 8.69 -5.92
N GLU A 40 0.04 8.57 -7.23
CA GLU A 40 -1.02 8.90 -8.18
C GLU A 40 -2.24 7.98 -8.03
N LEU A 41 -2.02 6.68 -7.86
CA LEU A 41 -3.08 5.71 -7.59
C LEU A 41 -3.81 6.03 -6.28
N ILE A 42 -3.08 6.38 -5.22
CA ILE A 42 -3.67 6.78 -3.93
C ILE A 42 -4.53 8.03 -4.10
N LYS A 43 -4.04 9.02 -4.86
CA LYS A 43 -4.78 10.25 -5.13
C LYS A 43 -6.05 10.02 -5.97
N LYS A 44 -6.04 9.04 -6.88
CA LYS A 44 -7.13 8.76 -7.82
C LYS A 44 -8.19 7.80 -7.25
N HIS A 45 -7.76 6.78 -6.52
CA HIS A 45 -8.60 5.67 -6.06
C HIS A 45 -8.77 5.61 -4.54
N GLY A 46 -8.06 6.44 -3.79
CA GLY A 46 -7.98 6.38 -2.34
C GLY A 46 -6.85 5.46 -1.87
N ASN A 47 -6.69 5.35 -0.54
CA ASN A 47 -5.63 4.58 0.07
C ASN A 47 -6.00 3.10 0.30
N ASP A 48 -7.09 2.58 -0.28
CA ASP A 48 -7.48 1.18 -0.15
C ASP A 48 -6.51 0.24 -0.87
N ARG A 49 -5.78 -0.56 -0.10
CA ARG A 49 -4.72 -1.43 -0.59
C ARG A 49 -5.20 -2.40 -1.66
N THR A 50 -6.38 -2.99 -1.48
CA THR A 50 -6.97 -3.96 -2.43
C THR A 50 -7.22 -3.34 -3.80
N THR A 51 -7.73 -2.10 -3.84
CA THR A 51 -7.94 -1.32 -5.06
C THR A 51 -6.61 -0.95 -5.69
N LEU A 52 -5.67 -0.43 -4.89
CA LEU A 52 -4.34 -0.06 -5.36
C LEU A 52 -3.60 -1.26 -5.93
N GLU A 53 -3.67 -2.45 -5.33
CA GLU A 53 -2.98 -3.65 -5.82
C GLU A 53 -3.55 -4.10 -7.16
N ARG A 54 -4.87 -3.99 -7.33
CA ARG A 54 -5.54 -4.30 -8.60
C ARG A 54 -5.11 -3.32 -9.70
N GLU A 55 -5.10 -2.02 -9.42
CA GLU A 55 -4.73 -1.00 -10.41
C GLU A 55 -3.21 -1.03 -10.69
N ALA A 56 -2.38 -1.22 -9.67
CA ALA A 56 -0.93 -1.35 -9.82
C ALA A 56 -0.55 -2.58 -10.66
N LYS A 57 -1.22 -3.72 -10.48
CA LYS A 57 -1.02 -4.90 -11.35
C LYS A 57 -1.35 -4.63 -12.82
N LYS A 58 -2.31 -3.77 -13.13
CA LYS A 58 -2.61 -3.35 -14.51
C LYS A 58 -1.52 -2.46 -15.10
N LEU A 59 -0.80 -1.72 -14.26
CA LEU A 59 0.27 -0.81 -14.67
C LEU A 59 1.65 -1.48 -14.74
N GLY A 60 1.95 -2.41 -13.82
CA GLY A 60 3.24 -3.11 -13.72
C GLY A 60 3.30 -4.45 -14.45
N GLY A 61 2.17 -4.93 -14.99
CA GLY A 61 2.11 -6.15 -15.81
C GLY A 61 2.49 -5.87 -17.26
N LYS A 62 3.78 -5.77 -17.56
CA LYS A 62 4.33 -5.89 -18.91
C LYS A 62 5.56 -6.78 -18.92
#